data_AF-A0A4V2RM49-F1
#
_entry.id   AF-A0A4V2RM49-F1
#
_cell.length_a   1.000
_cell.length_b   1.000
_cell.length_c   1.000
_cell.angle_alpha   90.00
_cell.angle_beta   90.00
_cell.angle_gamma   90.00
#
_symmetry.space_group_name_H-M   'P 1'
#
loop_
_entity.id
_entity.type
_entity.pdbx_description
1 polymer ?
#
loop_
_entity_poly.entity_id
_entity_poly.type
_entity_poly.pdbx_seq_one_letter_code
_entity_poly.pdbx_strand_id
1 'polypeptide(L)'
;MSSATIENAVTDGRAATDRELRERFAPVFDRVAQGASAREQARRLPFEEVGWLREARFGAVRVSVEHGGFGASVRQLFGLLMDLAAAESNLPQALRVHWSRMQTSSRICTPTVRCRPG
;
A
#
# COMPACT_ATOMS: atom_id res chain seq x y z
N MET A 1 -24.63 24.09 5.25
CA MET A 1 -25.17 23.21 4.18
C MET A 1 -23.99 22.85 3.30
N SER A 2 -23.23 21.81 3.66
CA SER A 2 -23.41 20.41 3.19
C SER A 2 -23.58 20.32 1.68
N SER A 3 -22.52 19.90 1.00
CA SER A 3 -22.56 18.81 0.02
C SER A 3 -21.14 18.35 -0.27
N ALA A 4 -20.85 17.13 0.17
CA ALA A 4 -19.64 16.39 -0.13
C ALA A 4 -19.66 15.97 -1.60
N THR A 5 -18.71 16.47 -2.39
CA THR A 5 -18.41 15.93 -3.70
C THR A 5 -17.38 14.81 -3.52
N ILE A 6 -17.86 13.61 -3.17
CA ILE A 6 -17.12 12.38 -3.47
C ILE A 6 -17.49 12.04 -4.91
N GLU A 7 -16.82 12.69 -5.86
CA GLU A 7 -16.89 12.28 -7.26
C GLU A 7 -15.76 11.30 -7.50
N ASN A 8 -16.17 10.04 -7.62
CA ASN A 8 -15.32 8.88 -7.85
C ASN A 8 -14.48 9.14 -9.11
N ALA A 9 -13.21 9.51 -8.93
CA ALA A 9 -12.31 9.86 -10.02
C ALA A 9 -12.21 8.70 -11.01
N VAL A 10 -12.83 8.91 -12.17
CA VAL A 10 -12.87 8.03 -13.32
C VAL A 10 -11.45 7.70 -13.77
N THR A 11 -11.10 6.40 -13.74
CA THR A 11 -9.84 5.85 -14.22
C THR A 11 -9.87 5.77 -15.75
N ASP A 12 -9.47 6.85 -16.40
CA ASP A 12 -9.19 6.89 -17.84
C ASP A 12 -7.84 6.21 -18.14
N GLY A 13 -7.71 4.90 -17.89
CA GLY A 13 -6.57 4.03 -18.26
C GLY A 13 -5.15 4.44 -17.79
N ARG A 14 -4.98 5.63 -17.22
CA ARG A 14 -3.73 6.28 -16.88
C ARG A 14 -3.40 6.02 -15.41
N ALA A 15 -2.11 5.90 -15.13
CA ALA A 15 -1.63 5.81 -13.76
C ALA A 15 -2.14 6.99 -12.92
N ALA A 16 -2.51 6.70 -11.67
CA ALA A 16 -2.92 7.72 -10.72
C ALA A 16 -1.74 8.61 -10.30
N THR A 17 -2.00 9.90 -10.14
CA THR A 17 -1.04 10.87 -9.63
C THR A 17 -0.83 10.71 -8.13
N ASP A 18 0.26 11.25 -7.58
CA ASP A 18 0.54 11.20 -6.14
C ASP A 18 -0.59 11.83 -5.31
N ARG A 19 -1.19 12.91 -5.81
CA ARG A 19 -2.28 13.62 -5.14
C ARG A 19 -3.55 12.76 -5.11
N GLU A 20 -3.93 12.16 -6.24
CA GLU A 20 -5.10 11.28 -6.33
C GLU A 20 -4.95 10.06 -5.42
N LEU A 21 -3.75 9.47 -5.36
CA LEU A 21 -3.46 8.36 -4.47
C LEU A 21 -3.59 8.77 -2.99
N ARG A 22 -3.01 9.91 -2.60
CA ARG A 22 -3.11 10.40 -1.22
C ARG A 22 -4.55 10.73 -0.82
N GLU A 23 -5.30 11.43 -1.67
CA GLU A 23 -6.72 11.74 -1.44
C GLU A 23 -7.55 10.45 -1.28
N ARG A 24 -7.25 9.41 -2.07
CA ARG A 24 -7.94 8.12 -2.00
C ARG A 24 -7.67 7.35 -0.71
N PHE A 25 -6.42 7.34 -0.24
CA PHE A 25 -6.00 6.52 0.90
C PHE A 25 -6.04 7.25 2.24
N ALA A 26 -6.04 8.59 2.26
CA ALA A 26 -6.09 9.38 3.48
C ALA A 26 -7.24 8.99 4.43
N PRO A 27 -8.50 8.82 3.97
CA PRO A 27 -9.59 8.43 4.88
C PRO A 27 -9.39 7.06 5.53
N VAL A 28 -8.72 6.14 4.82
CA VAL A 28 -8.42 4.81 5.33
C VAL A 28 -7.29 4.88 6.35
N PHE A 29 -6.26 5.69 6.08
CA PHE A 29 -5.15 5.90 7.02
C PHE A 29 -5.63 6.61 8.29
N ASP A 30 -6.50 7.60 8.18
CA ASP A 30 -7.11 8.27 9.34
C ASP A 30 -7.93 7.28 10.19
N ARG A 31 -8.67 6.38 9.54
CA ARG A 31 -9.42 5.33 10.24
C ARG A 31 -8.49 4.33 10.92
N VAL A 32 -7.39 3.95 10.25
CA VAL A 32 -6.35 3.09 10.83
C VAL A 32 -5.68 3.78 12.02
N ALA A 33 -5.38 5.08 11.94
CA ALA A 33 -4.78 5.83 13.05
C ALA A 33 -5.66 5.80 14.31
N GLN A 34 -6.99 5.73 14.14
CA GLN A 34 -7.91 5.61 15.27
C GLN A 34 -7.67 4.30 16.03
N GLY A 35 -7.32 4.44 17.31
CA GLY A 35 -7.05 3.30 18.18
C GLY A 35 -5.68 2.65 17.99
N ALA A 36 -4.79 3.19 17.16
CA ALA A 36 -3.44 2.65 16.94
C ALA A 36 -2.65 2.56 18.26
N SER A 37 -2.64 3.62 19.07
CA SER A 37 -1.97 3.61 20.39
C SER A 37 -2.58 2.61 21.38
N ALA A 38 -3.90 2.39 21.32
CA ALA A 38 -4.55 1.42 22.20
C ALA A 38 -4.21 -0.02 21.79
N ARG A 39 -4.16 -0.30 20.48
CA ARG A 39 -3.70 -1.60 19.94
C ARG A 39 -2.24 -1.90 20.28
N GLU A 40 -1.37 -0.90 20.16
CA GLU A 40 0.04 -1.00 20.51
C GLU A 40 0.19 -1.44 21.98
N GLN A 41 -0.45 -0.70 22.89
CA GLN A 41 -0.40 -1.00 24.32
C GLN A 41 -0.97 -2.38 24.64
N ALA A 42 -2.05 -2.78 23.96
CA ALA A 42 -2.69 -4.07 24.13
C ALA A 42 -1.98 -5.23 23.40
N ARG A 43 -0.94 -4.95 22.59
CA ARG A 43 -0.30 -5.92 21.67
C ARG A 43 -1.31 -6.67 20.79
N ARG A 44 -2.36 -5.97 20.34
CA ARG A 44 -3.42 -6.54 19.49
C ARG A 44 -3.00 -6.51 18.03
N LEU A 45 -3.16 -7.64 17.32
CA LEU A 45 -2.94 -7.71 15.88
C LEU A 45 -4.00 -6.89 15.11
N PRO A 46 -3.60 -6.09 14.11
CA PRO A 46 -4.48 -5.17 13.40
C PRO A 46 -5.22 -5.85 12.23
N PHE A 47 -5.96 -6.94 12.49
CA PHE A 47 -6.64 -7.71 11.43
C PHE A 47 -7.77 -6.93 10.74
N GLU A 48 -8.50 -6.12 11.49
CA GLU A 48 -9.62 -5.33 10.96
C GLU A 48 -9.10 -4.20 10.06
N GLU A 49 -8.00 -3.58 10.50
CA GLU A 49 -7.31 -2.50 9.81
C GLU A 49 -6.71 -2.99 8.47
N VAL A 50 -6.16 -4.21 8.46
CA VAL A 50 -5.77 -4.90 7.21
C VAL A 50 -6.98 -5.14 6.30
N GLY A 51 -8.16 -5.44 6.87
CA GLY A 51 -9.42 -5.52 6.13
C GLY A 51 -9.75 -4.23 5.39
N TRP A 52 -9.66 -3.08 6.05
CA TRP A 52 -9.91 -1.78 5.43
C TRP A 52 -8.92 -1.46 4.31
N LEU A 53 -7.65 -1.80 4.47
CA LEU A 53 -6.63 -1.64 3.42
C LEU A 53 -6.91 -2.55 2.21
N ARG A 54 -7.43 -3.77 2.44
CA ARG A 54 -7.82 -4.69 1.37
C ARG A 54 -9.04 -4.18 0.60
N GLU A 55 -10.05 -3.68 1.28
CA GLU A 55 -11.24 -3.05 0.67
C GLU A 55 -10.84 -1.81 -0.16
N ALA A 56 -9.90 -1.01 0.34
CA ALA A 56 -9.32 0.11 -0.39
C ALA A 56 -8.42 -0.30 -1.57
N ARG A 57 -8.16 -1.60 -1.74
CA ARG A 57 -7.25 -2.18 -2.75
C ARG A 57 -5.81 -1.68 -2.64
N PHE A 58 -5.36 -1.35 -1.44
CA PHE A 58 -3.99 -0.85 -1.20
C PHE A 58 -2.92 -1.84 -1.67
N GLY A 59 -3.17 -3.15 -1.55
CA GLY A 59 -2.27 -4.20 -2.07
C GLY A 59 -2.13 -4.21 -3.60
N ALA A 60 -3.08 -3.64 -4.35
CA ALA A 60 -3.06 -3.57 -5.80
C ALA A 60 -2.56 -2.21 -6.34
N VAL A 61 -1.98 -1.35 -5.49
CA VAL A 61 -1.60 0.02 -5.87
C VAL A 61 -0.63 0.08 -7.07
N ARG A 62 0.25 -0.93 -7.20
CA ARG A 62 1.20 -1.03 -8.33
C ARG A 62 0.69 -1.83 -9.53
N VAL A 63 -0.45 -2.50 -9.41
CA VAL A 63 -1.06 -3.23 -10.53
C VAL A 63 -1.50 -2.20 -11.57
N SER A 64 -1.34 -2.49 -12.87
CA SER A 64 -1.76 -1.57 -13.92
C SER A 64 -3.27 -1.35 -13.88
N VAL A 65 -3.71 -0.20 -14.40
CA VAL A 65 -5.13 0.21 -14.38
C VAL A 65 -6.00 -0.78 -15.16
N GLU A 66 -5.47 -1.33 -16.26
CA GLU A 66 -6.13 -2.35 -17.08
C GLU A 66 -6.44 -3.66 -16.31
N HIS A 67 -5.67 -3.96 -15.26
CA HIS A 67 -5.86 -5.12 -14.38
C HIS A 67 -6.55 -4.75 -13.05
N GLY A 68 -7.18 -3.56 -12.99
CA GLY A 68 -7.95 -3.10 -11.84
C GLY A 68 -7.12 -2.54 -10.68
N GLY A 69 -5.86 -2.16 -10.94
CA GLY A 69 -4.99 -1.44 -10.01
C GLY A 69 -4.92 0.06 -10.29
N PHE A 70 -3.89 0.72 -9.75
CA PHE A 70 -3.72 2.19 -9.84
C PHE A 70 -2.51 2.63 -10.68
N GLY A 71 -1.71 1.67 -11.16
CA GLY A 71 -0.53 1.94 -11.98
C GLY A 71 0.58 2.71 -11.27
N ALA A 72 0.62 2.70 -9.93
CA ALA A 72 1.55 3.53 -9.18
C ALA A 72 3.02 3.12 -9.39
N SER A 73 3.90 4.10 -9.47
CA SER A 73 5.35 3.93 -9.47
C SER A 73 5.88 3.43 -8.11
N VAL A 74 7.13 2.97 -8.08
CA VAL A 74 7.77 2.50 -6.84
C VAL A 74 7.90 3.65 -5.85
N ARG A 75 8.24 4.85 -6.33
CA ARG A 75 8.31 6.09 -5.54
C ARG A 75 6.97 6.37 -4.85
N GLN A 76 5.87 6.28 -5.60
CA GLN A 76 4.52 6.52 -5.08
C GLN A 76 4.13 5.50 -4.02
N LEU A 77 4.40 4.21 -4.24
CA LEU A 77 4.17 3.17 -3.23
C LEU A 77 4.91 3.48 -1.93
N PHE A 78 6.20 3.83 -1.99
CA PHE A 78 6.95 4.17 -0.79
C PHE A 78 6.43 5.43 -0.09
N GLY A 79 5.99 6.45 -0.85
CA GLY A 79 5.32 7.61 -0.26
C GLY A 79 4.08 7.23 0.55
N LEU A 80 3.21 6.40 -0.02
CA LEU A 80 2.02 5.91 0.68
C LEU A 80 2.35 5.01 1.88
N LEU A 81 3.42 4.22 1.80
CA LEU A 81 3.88 3.43 2.95
C LEU A 81 4.41 4.31 4.08
N MET A 82 5.02 5.46 3.77
CA MET A 82 5.42 6.44 4.80
C MET A 82 4.20 7.11 5.43
N ASP A 83 3.21 7.50 4.63
CA ASP A 83 1.95 8.07 5.13
C ASP A 83 1.22 7.07 6.06
N LEU A 84 1.15 5.79 5.67
CA LEU A 84 0.61 4.73 6.51
C LEU A 84 1.44 4.49 7.78
N ALA A 85 2.77 4.56 7.69
CA ALA A 85 3.66 4.40 8.84
C ALA A 85 3.54 5.53 9.86
N ALA A 86 3.25 6.75 9.40
CA ALA A 86 2.94 7.87 10.28
C ALA A 86 1.62 7.66 11.04
N ALA A 87 0.64 7.00 10.41
CA ALA A 87 -0.64 6.65 11.03
C ALA A 87 -0.54 5.46 12.00
N GLU A 88 0.27 4.44 11.69
CA GLU A 88 0.47 3.28 12.57
C GLU A 88 1.88 2.67 12.36
N SER A 89 2.66 2.53 13.44
CA SER A 89 4.03 2.01 13.40
C SER A 89 4.11 0.49 13.17
N ASN A 90 3.10 -0.28 13.59
CA ASN A 90 3.12 -1.75 13.52
C ASN A 90 2.69 -2.31 12.16
N LEU A 91 1.78 -1.65 11.45
CA LEU A 91 1.29 -2.11 10.15
C LEU A 91 2.39 -2.18 9.06
N PRO A 92 3.27 -1.19 8.89
CA PRO A 92 4.38 -1.27 7.94
C PRO A 92 5.31 -2.45 8.20
N GLN A 93 5.54 -2.82 9.47
CA GLN A 93 6.37 -3.99 9.83
C GLN A 93 5.69 -5.29 9.39
N ALA A 94 4.38 -5.43 9.57
CA ALA A 94 3.60 -6.57 9.10
C ALA A 94 3.52 -6.63 7.55
N LEU A 95 3.36 -5.47 6.90
CA LEU A 95 3.21 -5.35 5.45
C LEU A 95 4.54 -5.50 4.69
N ARG A 96 5.69 -5.26 5.33
CA ARG A 96 7.02 -5.51 4.73
C ARG A 96 7.17 -6.96 4.25
N VAL A 97 6.64 -7.92 5.00
CA VAL A 97 6.67 -9.35 4.65
C VAL A 97 5.68 -9.69 3.52
N HIS A 98 4.57 -8.95 3.43
CA HIS A 98 3.59 -9.13 2.35
C HIS A 98 4.14 -8.65 0.99
N TRP A 99 4.83 -7.50 0.95
CA TRP A 99 5.39 -6.94 -0.29
C TRP A 99 6.70 -7.59 -0.74
N SER A 100 7.47 -8.24 0.15
CA SER A 100 8.60 -9.06 -0.27
C SER A 100 8.15 -10.26 -1.11
N ARG A 101 6.95 -10.80 -0.84
CA ARG A 101 6.38 -11.94 -1.58
C ARG A 101 5.87 -11.59 -2.98
N MET A 102 5.44 -10.34 -3.21
CA MET A 102 4.95 -9.88 -4.51
C MET A 102 6.10 -9.40 -5.42
N GLN A 103 7.15 -8.83 -4.85
CA GLN A 103 8.37 -8.45 -5.57
C GLN A 103 9.32 -9.64 -5.75
N THR A 104 8.80 -10.84 -6.02
CA THR A 104 9.59 -11.98 -6.51
C THR A 104 9.02 -12.43 -7.84
N SER A 105 9.01 -11.50 -8.80
CA SER A 105 8.79 -11.80 -10.22
C SER A 105 9.59 -10.83 -11.09
N SER A 106 10.86 -10.59 -10.74
CA SER A 106 11.91 -10.28 -11.69
C SER A 106 13.26 -10.36 -10.98
N ARG A 107 14.08 -11.33 -11.39
CA ARG A 107 15.51 -11.50 -11.08
C ARG A 107 15.87 -11.97 -9.67
N ILE A 108 15.83 -13.29 -9.49
CA ILE A 108 16.91 -14.00 -8.79
C ILE A 108 17.61 -14.89 -9.81
N CYS A 109 18.52 -14.27 -10.56
CA CYS A 109 19.73 -14.90 -11.09
C CYS A 109 20.67 -13.75 -11.48
N THR A 110 21.68 -13.52 -10.66
CA THR A 110 22.73 -12.54 -10.98
C THR A 110 23.73 -13.20 -11.92
N PRO A 111 23.98 -12.67 -13.14
CA PRO A 111 24.84 -13.33 -14.12
C PRO A 111 26.34 -13.36 -13.78
N THR A 112 26.79 -12.80 -12.64
CA THR A 112 28.23 -12.67 -12.33
C THR A 112 28.77 -13.71 -11.35
N VAL A 113 27.93 -14.52 -10.69
CA VAL A 113 28.44 -15.63 -9.86
C VAL A 113 28.51 -16.88 -10.72
N ARG A 114 29.67 -17.09 -11.35
CA ARG A 114 29.98 -18.37 -11.99
C ARG A 114 30.17 -19.41 -10.90
N CYS A 115 29.22 -20.34 -10.76
CA CYS A 115 29.46 -21.58 -10.01
C CYS A 115 30.62 -22.33 -10.70
N ARG A 116 31.75 -22.47 -10.01
CA ARG A 116 32.93 -23.20 -10.48
C ARG A 116 32.90 -24.62 -9.91
N PRO A 117 32.93 -25.69 -10.73
CA PRO A 117 33.29 -27.02 -10.26
C PRO A 117 34.82 -27.17 -10.19
N GLY A 118 35.27 -28.11 -9.35
CA GLY A 118 36.65 -28.41 -8.91
C GLY A 118 37.78 -28.15 -9.89
#